data_AF-A0A931ANR8-F1
#
_entry.id   AF-A0A931ANR8-F1
#
_cell.length_a   1.000
_cell.length_b   1.000
_cell.length_c   1.000
_cell.angle_alpha   90.00
_cell.angle_beta   90.00
_cell.angle_gamma   90.00
#
_symmetry.space_group_name_H-M   'P 1'
#
loop_
_entity.id
_entity.type
_entity.pdbx_description
1 polymer ?
#
loop_
_entity_poly.entity_id
_entity_poly.type
_entity_poly.pdbx_seq_one_letter_code
_entity_poly.pdbx_strand_id
1 'polypeptide(L)'
;MSGTVSDLARATSTCGWVVFGIATVNTAGNRVTWKRHHVRTCAYRTPKRFSFTNHRVYQVELKVCAERRAAEPSMQCTAGNPAWKTLYTSPH
;
A
#
# COMPACT_ATOMS: atom_id res chain seq x y z
N MET A 1 3.07 7.24 8.51
CA MET A 1 2.08 6.19 8.78
C MET A 1 2.83 4.94 9.22
N SER A 2 2.34 4.27 10.26
CA SER A 2 2.90 3.01 10.78
C SER A 2 1.77 2.02 11.01
N GLY A 3 2.07 0.73 10.87
CA GLY A 3 1.09 -0.32 11.09
C GLY A 3 1.69 -1.71 11.00
N THR A 4 0.82 -2.70 11.02
CA THR A 4 1.17 -4.12 10.85
C THR A 4 0.33 -4.73 9.75
N VAL A 5 0.95 -5.60 8.96
CA VAL A 5 0.26 -6.49 8.03
C VAL A 5 0.45 -7.93 8.47
N SER A 6 -0.63 -8.69 8.50
CA SER A 6 -0.59 -10.13 8.72
C SER A 6 -1.15 -10.84 7.50
N ASP A 7 -0.48 -11.89 7.05
CA ASP A 7 -1.03 -12.75 6.00
C ASP A 7 -1.93 -13.82 6.61
N LEU A 8 -3.11 -14.01 6.03
CA LEU A 8 -4.04 -15.08 6.40
C LEU A 8 -4.05 -16.21 5.36
N ALA A 9 -3.28 -16.09 4.27
CA ALA A 9 -3.07 -17.19 3.34
C ALA A 9 -2.23 -18.29 4.00
N ARG A 10 -2.74 -19.53 3.99
CA ARG A 10 -2.00 -20.70 4.49
C ARG A 10 -0.91 -21.19 3.54
N ALA A 11 -1.00 -20.81 2.26
CA ALA A 11 -0.05 -21.22 1.23
C ALA A 11 1.20 -20.32 1.27
N THR A 12 2.38 -20.91 1.48
CA THR A 12 3.67 -20.20 1.53
C THR A 12 4.13 -19.64 0.18
N SER A 13 3.51 -20.10 -0.91
CA SER A 13 3.71 -19.59 -2.28
C SER A 13 2.92 -18.31 -2.58
N THR A 14 1.94 -17.99 -1.73
CA THR A 14 1.12 -16.78 -1.79
C THR A 14 1.52 -15.84 -0.67
N CYS A 15 1.62 -14.56 -0.96
CA CYS A 15 1.94 -13.52 -0.01
C CYS A 15 0.81 -12.50 0.03
N GLY A 16 0.48 -12.04 1.22
CA GLY A 16 -0.27 -10.83 1.44
C GLY A 16 0.56 -9.60 1.05
N TRP A 17 0.01 -8.81 0.14
CA TRP A 17 0.52 -7.53 -0.30
C TRP A 17 -0.33 -6.40 0.24
N VAL A 18 0.33 -5.36 0.69
CA VAL A 18 -0.27 -4.08 1.04
C VAL A 18 0.39 -3.03 0.18
N VAL A 19 -0.41 -2.30 -0.58
CA VAL A 19 0.05 -1.23 -1.46
C VAL A 19 -0.59 0.07 -0.99
N PHE A 20 0.23 1.08 -0.82
CA PHE A 20 -0.17 2.44 -0.50
C PHE A 20 0.03 3.32 -1.74
N GLY A 21 -1.05 3.98 -2.16
CA GLY A 21 -1.02 5.06 -3.14
C GLY A 21 -0.94 6.37 -2.37
N ILE A 22 0.14 7.13 -2.53
CA ILE A 22 0.42 8.32 -1.73
C ILE A 22 0.50 9.51 -2.68
N ALA A 23 -0.52 10.35 -2.67
CA ALA A 23 -0.52 11.62 -3.37
C ALA A 23 0.16 12.69 -2.51
N THR A 24 1.18 13.31 -3.07
CA THR A 24 1.90 14.43 -2.43
C THR A 24 1.81 15.67 -3.30
N VAL A 25 1.73 16.86 -2.68
CA VAL A 25 1.77 18.13 -3.42
C VAL A 25 3.18 18.73 -3.40
N ASN A 26 3.55 19.40 -4.48
CA ASN A 26 4.78 20.19 -4.53
C ASN A 26 4.73 21.38 -3.57
N THR A 27 5.85 22.10 -3.42
CA THR A 27 5.94 23.28 -2.54
C THR A 27 4.94 24.37 -2.88
N ALA A 28 4.63 24.55 -4.15
CA ALA A 28 3.68 25.54 -4.62
C ALA A 28 2.21 25.13 -4.44
N GLY A 29 1.92 23.90 -4.01
CA GLY A 29 0.56 23.39 -3.82
C GLY A 29 -0.24 23.17 -5.11
N ASN A 30 0.38 23.35 -6.28
CA ASN A 30 -0.31 23.34 -7.58
C ASN A 30 -0.09 22.06 -8.40
N ARG A 31 0.75 21.13 -7.93
CA ARG A 31 1.02 19.88 -8.64
C ARG A 31 1.00 18.68 -7.69
N VAL A 32 0.15 17.70 -8.02
CA VAL A 32 0.05 16.42 -7.31
C VAL A 32 0.98 15.40 -7.96
N THR A 33 1.74 14.66 -7.14
CA THR A 33 2.58 13.53 -7.54
C THR A 33 2.18 12.30 -6.75
N TRP A 34 1.88 11.20 -7.47
CA TRP A 34 1.57 9.92 -6.87
C TRP A 34 2.82 9.07 -6.69
N LYS A 35 2.99 8.53 -5.50
CA LYS A 35 4.04 7.57 -5.15
C LYS A 35 3.40 6.27 -4.70
N ARG A 36 4.06 5.16 -4.95
CA ARG A 36 3.64 3.84 -4.45
C ARG A 36 4.61 3.37 -3.38
N HIS A 37 4.06 2.90 -2.26
CA HIS A 37 4.81 2.18 -1.24
C HIS A 37 4.15 0.82 -1.04
N HIS A 38 4.92 -0.26 -1.02
CA HIS A 38 4.35 -1.60 -0.86
C HIS A 38 5.08 -2.40 0.20
N VAL A 39 4.33 -3.24 0.89
CA VAL A 39 4.82 -4.14 1.93
C VAL A 39 4.25 -5.51 1.63
N ARG A 40 5.11 -6.54 1.63
CA ARG A 40 4.69 -7.93 1.53
C ARG A 40 4.97 -8.69 2.82
N THR A 41 4.08 -9.63 3.14
CA THR A 41 4.32 -10.71 4.10
C THR A 41 3.79 -12.02 3.53
N CYS A 42 4.57 -13.08 3.64
CA CYS A 42 4.18 -14.45 3.23
C CYS A 42 4.11 -15.37 4.45
N ALA A 43 4.25 -14.79 5.64
CA ALA A 43 4.34 -15.52 6.89
C ALA A 43 2.95 -15.59 7.49
N TYR A 44 2.34 -16.78 7.41
CA TYR A 44 1.00 -17.05 7.92
C TYR A 44 0.88 -16.60 9.38
N ARG A 45 -0.11 -15.74 9.65
CA ARG A 45 -0.42 -15.17 10.98
C ARG A 45 0.76 -14.50 11.69
N THR A 46 1.84 -14.19 10.99
CA THR A 46 2.99 -13.49 11.57
C THR A 46 2.93 -12.02 11.16
N PRO A 47 2.66 -11.10 12.10
CA PRO A 47 2.55 -9.69 11.78
C PRO A 47 3.91 -9.12 11.36
N LYS A 48 3.94 -8.44 10.21
CA LYS A 48 5.07 -7.65 9.76
C LYS A 48 4.78 -6.17 10.01
N ARG A 49 5.65 -5.52 10.76
CA ARG A 49 5.59 -4.07 10.99
C ARG A 49 6.08 -3.33 9.76
N PHE A 50 5.44 -2.19 9.47
CA PHE A 50 5.89 -1.23 8.48
C PHE A 50 5.72 0.18 9.00
N SER A 51 6.56 1.08 8.49
CA SER A 51 6.48 2.50 8.75
C SER A 51 7.06 3.25 7.57
N PHE A 52 6.36 4.29 7.14
CA PHE A 52 6.88 5.22 6.14
C PHE A 52 6.43 6.64 6.47
N THR A 53 7.24 7.62 6.07
CA THR A 53 6.96 9.04 6.30
C THR A 53 7.00 9.76 4.97
N ASN A 54 5.99 10.59 4.71
CA ASN A 54 5.94 11.48 3.56
C ASN A 54 5.47 12.86 4.05
N HIS A 55 5.97 13.90 3.38
CA HIS A 55 5.55 15.28 3.65
C HIS A 55 4.56 15.75 2.57
N ARG A 56 3.73 16.73 2.92
CA ARG A 56 2.74 17.35 2.00
C ARG A 56 1.82 16.32 1.36
N VAL A 57 1.35 15.40 2.18
CA VAL A 57 0.44 14.34 1.76
C VAL A 57 -0.94 14.95 1.57
N TYR A 58 -1.48 14.79 0.36
CA TYR A 58 -2.84 15.19 0.04
C TYR A 58 -3.81 14.02 0.22
N GLN A 59 -3.43 12.84 -0.26
CA GLN A 59 -4.29 11.65 -0.21
C GLN A 59 -3.43 10.41 0.00
N VAL A 60 -3.94 9.49 0.83
CA VAL A 60 -3.38 8.14 0.99
C VAL A 60 -4.48 7.14 0.74
N GLU A 61 -4.21 6.24 -0.18
CA GLU A 61 -5.05 5.11 -0.52
C GLU A 61 -4.34 3.82 -0.16
N LEU A 62 -5.14 2.82 0.17
CA LEU A 62 -4.72 1.49 0.54
C LEU A 62 -5.35 0.48 -0.38
N LYS A 63 -4.55 -0.48 -0.80
CA LYS A 63 -5.02 -1.68 -1.44
C LYS A 63 -4.32 -2.89 -0.87
N VAL A 64 -5.08 -3.97 -0.72
CA VAL A 64 -4.59 -5.25 -0.21
C VAL A 64 -4.86 -6.33 -1.25
N CYS A 65 -3.89 -7.21 -1.47
CA CYS A 65 -3.98 -8.27 -2.47
C CYS A 65 -3.31 -9.53 -1.93
N ALA A 66 -3.70 -10.70 -2.41
CA ALA A 66 -3.01 -11.96 -2.16
C ALA A 66 -2.51 -12.51 -3.49
N GLU A 67 -1.18 -12.55 -3.68
CA GLU A 67 -0.56 -12.95 -4.94
C GLU A 67 0.69 -13.77 -4.72
N ARG A 68 1.21 -14.41 -5.79
CA ARG A 68 2.45 -15.16 -5.73
C ARG A 68 3.61 -14.33 -5.17
N ARG A 69 4.56 -15.00 -4.54
CA ARG A 69 5.80 -14.37 -4.06
C ARG A 69 6.58 -13.74 -5.23
N ALA A 70 6.59 -12.41 -5.30
CA ALA A 70 7.30 -11.61 -6.31
C ALA A 70 8.01 -10.42 -5.66
N ALA A 71 8.95 -9.76 -6.36
CA ALA A 71 9.65 -8.57 -5.84
C ALA A 71 8.72 -7.36 -5.70
N GLU A 72 7.72 -7.26 -6.58
CA GLU A 72 6.74 -6.17 -6.63
C GLU A 72 5.32 -6.75 -6.78
N PRO A 73 4.28 -6.01 -6.35
CA PRO A 73 2.89 -6.39 -6.60
C PRO A 73 2.58 -6.38 -8.11
N SER A 74 1.69 -7.27 -8.57
CA SER A 74 1.33 -7.32 -9.98
C SER A 74 0.55 -6.07 -10.44
N MET A 75 0.47 -5.89 -11.76
CA MET A 75 -0.40 -4.87 -12.35
C MET A 75 -1.86 -5.07 -11.95
N GLN A 76 -2.34 -6.31 -11.85
CA GLN A 76 -3.69 -6.64 -11.37
C GLN A 76 -3.89 -6.14 -9.93
N CYS A 77 -2.90 -6.29 -9.05
CA CYS A 77 -2.97 -5.74 -7.70
C CYS A 77 -2.93 -4.21 -7.69
N THR A 78 -2.26 -3.54 -8.62
CA THR A 78 -2.19 -2.06 -8.60
C THR A 78 -3.33 -1.36 -9.35
N ALA A 79 -3.89 -1.99 -10.38
CA ALA A 79 -4.88 -1.39 -11.29
C ALA A 79 -6.22 -2.14 -11.35
N GLY A 80 -6.28 -3.40 -10.90
CA GLY A 80 -7.48 -4.23 -10.94
C GLY A 80 -8.34 -4.14 -9.67
N ASN A 81 -9.07 -5.21 -9.36
CA ASN A 81 -9.75 -5.38 -8.06
C ASN A 81 -8.77 -5.91 -6.99
N PRO A 82 -8.98 -5.64 -5.69
CA PRO A 82 -10.05 -4.82 -5.09
C PRO A 82 -9.89 -3.31 -5.35
N ALA A 83 -10.94 -2.53 -5.09
CA ALA A 83 -10.86 -1.06 -5.19
C ALA A 83 -9.88 -0.49 -4.16
N TRP A 84 -9.28 0.66 -4.49
CA TRP A 84 -8.50 1.44 -3.54
C TRP A 84 -9.39 1.96 -2.43
N LYS A 85 -8.96 1.78 -1.17
CA LYS A 85 -9.62 2.35 0.01
C LYS A 85 -8.88 3.61 0.43
N THR A 86 -9.54 4.74 0.40
CA THR A 86 -8.99 5.98 0.94
C THR A 86 -8.82 5.87 2.46
N LEU A 87 -7.59 6.04 2.94
CA LEU A 87 -7.27 6.07 4.37
C LEU A 87 -7.19 7.51 4.89
N TYR A 88 -6.78 8.43 4.03
CA TYR A 88 -6.60 9.82 4.39
C TYR A 88 -6.80 10.68 3.15
N THR A 89 -7.53 11.77 3.31
CA THR A 89 -7.56 12.87 2.36
C THR A 89 -7.48 14.14 3.19
N SER A 90 -6.56 15.02 2.85
CA SER A 90 -6.54 16.35 3.45
C SER A 90 -7.75 17.12 2.92
N PRO A 91 -8.64 17.64 3.79
CA PRO A 91 -9.50 18.73 3.36
C PRO A 91 -8.59 19.87 2.92
N HIS A 92 -8.91 20.49 1.80
CA HIS A 92 -8.21 21.68 1.32
C HIS A 92 -8.24 22.79 2.35
#